data_AF-A0A562M1W6-F1
#
_entry.id   AF-A0A562M1W6-F1
#
_cell.length_a   1.000
_cell.length_b   1.000
_cell.length_c   1.000
_cell.angle_alpha   90.00
_cell.angle_beta   90.00
_cell.angle_gamma   90.00
#
_symmetry.space_group_name_H-M   'P 1'
#
loop_
_entity.id
_entity.type
_entity.pdbx_description
1 polymer ?
#
loop_
_entity_poly.entity_id
_entity_poly.type
_entity_poly.pdbx_seq_one_letter_code
_entity_poly.pdbx_strand_id
1 'polypeptide(L)'
;MKVKTIIDMILIFFLVASCDSKTKSDLQEREKVLVQKERKFAQKEAEYEALLNMRDSLRLTKSKLLTIDTIVQRWPDSISGQWNSRLVCRSSNCSSYVIGDQRNEHWVFFADSTGLFVRATSHNKNIQLFKGTLQGNQIILSKLLNRDTEQMAKMQINLEMLGSKIIKGTQIIQTKADCEANFSVELIPNEK
;
A
#
# COMPACT_ATOMS: atom_id res chain seq x y z
N MET A 1 67.29 -54.13 53.99
CA MET A 1 67.24 -53.57 52.62
C MET A 1 65.91 -53.77 51.87
N LYS A 2 64.86 -54.40 52.46
CA LYS A 2 63.57 -54.64 51.77
C LYS A 2 62.44 -53.66 52.14
N VAL A 3 62.50 -53.02 53.31
CA VAL A 3 61.41 -52.12 53.79
C VAL A 3 61.50 -50.73 53.16
N LYS A 4 62.71 -50.20 52.94
CA LYS A 4 62.92 -48.87 52.33
C LYS A 4 62.44 -48.80 50.88
N THR A 5 62.70 -49.85 50.09
CA THR A 5 62.21 -49.99 48.71
C THR A 5 60.69 -50.13 48.61
N ILE A 6 60.02 -50.71 49.62
CA ILE A 6 58.55 -50.81 49.64
C ILE A 6 57.92 -49.47 50.00
N ILE A 7 58.52 -48.72 50.92
CA ILE A 7 58.08 -47.36 51.28
C ILE A 7 58.25 -46.40 50.10
N ASP A 8 59.38 -46.46 49.40
CA ASP A 8 59.61 -45.64 48.20
C ASP A 8 58.62 -45.98 47.07
N MET A 9 58.26 -47.26 46.91
CA MET A 9 57.26 -47.69 45.93
C MET A 9 55.83 -47.24 46.29
N ILE A 10 55.46 -47.23 47.57
CA ILE A 10 54.16 -46.73 48.06
C ILE A 10 54.08 -45.21 47.93
N LEU A 11 55.18 -44.50 48.19
CA LEU A 11 55.25 -43.05 48.05
C LEU A 11 55.07 -42.62 46.58
N ILE A 12 55.68 -43.37 45.65
CA ILE A 12 55.49 -43.15 44.21
C ILE A 12 54.04 -43.43 43.80
N PHE A 13 53.41 -44.49 44.31
CA PHE A 13 52.01 -44.81 44.00
C PHE A 13 51.03 -43.73 44.48
N PHE A 14 51.26 -43.14 45.66
CA PHE A 14 50.46 -42.01 46.15
C PHE A 14 50.64 -40.73 45.33
N LEU A 15 51.84 -40.50 44.75
CA LEU A 15 52.09 -39.33 43.90
C LEU A 15 51.38 -39.42 42.54
N VAL A 16 51.20 -40.62 41.96
CA VAL A 16 50.44 -40.79 40.69
C VAL A 16 48.93 -40.79 40.91
N ALA A 17 48.45 -41.25 42.06
CA ALA A 17 47.03 -41.26 42.40
C ALA A 17 46.45 -39.86 42.69
N SER A 18 47.29 -38.85 42.93
CA SER A 18 46.86 -37.46 43.16
C SER A 18 46.79 -36.61 41.87
N CYS A 19 46.88 -37.23 40.68
CA CYS A 19 46.76 -36.50 39.41
C CYS A 19 45.30 -36.04 39.19
N ASP A 20 45.13 -34.73 39.35
CA ASP A 20 43.93 -33.98 39.69
C ASP A 20 42.72 -34.13 38.75
N SER A 21 41.62 -34.69 39.24
CA SER A 21 40.34 -34.80 38.53
C SER A 21 39.58 -33.48 38.43
N LYS A 22 39.95 -32.45 39.22
CA LYS A 22 39.29 -31.14 39.24
C LYS A 22 39.54 -30.30 38.00
N THR A 23 40.66 -30.53 37.31
CA THR A 23 41.04 -29.77 36.10
C THR A 23 40.20 -30.16 34.88
N LYS A 24 39.85 -31.45 34.74
CA LYS A 24 39.05 -31.93 33.61
C LYS A 24 37.60 -31.44 33.65
N SER A 25 36.99 -31.36 34.84
CA SER A 25 35.63 -30.85 34.99
C SER A 25 35.51 -29.35 34.71
N ASP A 26 36.47 -28.54 35.17
CA ASP A 26 36.51 -27.09 34.90
C ASP A 26 36.75 -26.81 33.40
N LEU A 27 37.62 -27.58 32.74
CA LEU A 27 37.82 -27.49 31.29
C LEU A 27 36.56 -27.84 30.50
N GLN A 28 35.83 -28.90 30.89
CA GLN A 28 34.56 -29.28 30.25
C GLN A 28 33.46 -28.25 30.46
N GLU A 29 33.42 -27.59 31.62
CA GLU A 29 32.45 -26.52 31.88
C GLU A 29 32.76 -25.28 31.03
N ARG A 30 34.03 -24.89 30.92
CA ARG A 30 34.47 -23.79 30.03
C ARG A 30 34.17 -24.08 28.57
N GLU A 31 34.41 -25.31 28.11
CA GLU A 31 34.10 -25.73 26.75
C GLU A 31 32.59 -25.64 26.46
N LYS A 32 31.73 -26.11 27.39
CA LYS A 32 30.27 -25.96 27.27
C LYS A 32 29.83 -24.51 27.19
N VAL A 33 30.42 -23.63 28.00
CA VAL A 33 30.12 -22.19 27.97
C VAL A 33 30.56 -21.56 26.64
N LEU A 34 31.72 -21.94 26.11
CA LEU A 34 32.20 -21.46 24.81
C LEU A 34 31.27 -21.89 23.68
N VAL A 35 30.89 -23.17 23.62
CA VAL A 35 29.95 -23.69 22.61
C VAL A 35 28.59 -23.00 22.70
N GLN A 36 28.09 -22.71 23.90
CA GLN A 36 26.85 -21.96 24.07
C GLN A 36 26.97 -20.51 23.55
N LYS A 37 28.11 -19.86 23.78
CA LYS A 37 28.36 -18.51 23.25
C LYS A 37 28.44 -18.53 21.73
N GLU A 38 29.18 -19.47 21.15
CA GLU A 38 29.29 -19.63 19.69
C GLU A 38 27.91 -19.83 19.05
N ARG A 39 27.06 -20.67 19.64
CA ARG A 39 25.67 -20.86 19.16
C ARG A 39 24.85 -19.57 19.22
N LYS A 40 24.99 -18.79 20.30
CA LYS A 40 24.29 -17.49 20.43
C LYS A 40 24.79 -16.48 19.40
N PHE A 41 26.09 -16.45 19.13
CA PHE A 41 26.66 -15.59 18.09
C PHE A 41 26.17 -15.99 16.70
N ALA A 42 26.19 -17.27 16.36
CA ALA A 42 25.67 -17.77 15.08
C ALA A 42 24.19 -17.41 14.87
N GLN A 43 23.36 -17.51 15.92
CA GLN A 43 21.95 -17.08 15.85
C GLN A 43 21.81 -15.57 15.61
N LYS A 44 22.64 -14.76 16.29
CA LYS A 44 22.61 -13.30 16.13
C LYS A 44 23.09 -12.86 14.76
N GLU A 45 24.09 -13.52 14.21
CA GLU A 45 24.60 -13.26 12.86
C GLU A 45 23.56 -13.61 11.80
N ALA A 46 22.90 -14.76 11.91
CA ALA A 46 21.80 -15.14 11.01
C ALA A 46 20.61 -14.16 11.08
N GLU A 47 20.25 -13.71 12.29
CA GLU A 47 19.20 -12.69 12.49
C GLU A 47 19.60 -11.35 11.85
N TYR A 48 20.86 -10.95 12.00
CA TYR A 48 21.39 -9.72 11.42
C TYR A 48 21.39 -9.76 9.89
N GLU A 49 21.84 -10.86 9.29
CA GLU A 49 21.79 -11.05 7.83
C GLU A 49 20.35 -11.04 7.31
N ALA A 50 19.41 -11.68 8.01
CA ALA A 50 17.99 -11.65 7.65
C ALA A 50 17.42 -10.22 7.66
N LEU A 51 17.78 -9.41 8.67
CA LEU A 51 17.36 -8.01 8.76
C LEU A 51 17.99 -7.15 7.66
N LEU A 52 19.25 -7.39 7.31
CA LEU A 52 19.91 -6.72 6.17
C LEU A 52 19.21 -7.05 4.86
N ASN A 53 18.92 -8.33 4.62
CA ASN A 53 18.20 -8.77 3.42
C ASN A 53 16.80 -8.13 3.34
N MET A 54 16.07 -8.06 4.46
CA MET A 54 14.78 -7.38 4.53
C MET A 54 14.92 -5.89 4.22
N ARG A 55 15.87 -5.19 4.85
CA ARG A 55 16.14 -3.77 4.59
C ARG A 55 16.43 -3.52 3.11
N ASP A 56 17.25 -4.36 2.50
CA ASP A 56 17.64 -4.22 1.11
C ASP A 56 16.47 -4.49 0.17
N SER A 57 15.61 -5.47 0.47
CA SER A 57 14.35 -5.72 -0.26
C SER A 57 13.40 -4.52 -0.22
N LEU A 58 13.27 -3.87 0.94
CA LEU A 58 12.45 -2.67 1.11
C LEU A 58 13.05 -1.48 0.36
N ARG A 59 14.38 -1.34 0.38
CA ARG A 59 15.08 -0.27 -0.35
C ARG A 59 14.96 -0.44 -1.86
N LEU A 60 15.05 -1.67 -2.37
CA LEU A 60 14.81 -1.98 -3.77
C LEU A 60 13.36 -1.64 -4.17
N THR A 61 12.39 -2.01 -3.34
CA THR A 61 10.97 -1.67 -3.56
C THR A 61 10.75 -0.15 -3.56
N LYS A 62 11.33 0.57 -2.59
CA LYS A 62 11.25 2.03 -2.49
C LYS A 62 11.95 2.71 -3.67
N SER A 63 13.12 2.22 -4.09
CA SER A 63 13.82 2.75 -5.26
C SER A 63 13.06 2.48 -6.55
N LYS A 64 12.38 1.34 -6.69
CA LYS A 64 11.48 1.04 -7.82
C LYS A 64 10.27 1.99 -7.85
N LEU A 65 9.74 2.35 -6.68
CA LEU A 65 8.69 3.37 -6.56
C LEU A 65 9.19 4.80 -6.85
N LEU A 66 10.46 5.09 -6.61
CA LEU A 66 11.08 6.41 -6.84
C LEU A 66 11.70 6.58 -8.24
N THR A 67 12.03 5.49 -8.93
CA THR A 67 12.60 5.47 -10.30
C THR A 67 11.53 5.41 -11.39
N ILE A 68 10.30 5.04 -11.03
CA ILE A 68 9.15 5.62 -11.72
C ILE A 68 9.18 7.08 -11.27
N ASP A 69 9.74 7.95 -12.10
CA ASP A 69 9.59 9.40 -11.94
C ASP A 69 8.18 9.64 -11.41
N THR A 70 8.09 10.17 -10.20
CA THR A 70 6.84 10.69 -9.65
C THR A 70 6.51 11.95 -10.45
N ILE A 71 6.23 11.79 -11.74
CA ILE A 71 5.24 12.58 -12.45
C ILE A 71 3.97 12.28 -11.68
N VAL A 72 3.78 13.00 -10.57
CA VAL A 72 2.49 13.08 -9.90
C VAL A 72 1.56 13.47 -11.03
N GLN A 73 0.74 12.52 -11.47
CA GLN A 73 -0.15 12.74 -12.58
C GLN A 73 -1.07 13.86 -12.11
N ARG A 74 -0.91 15.05 -12.66
CA ARG A 74 -1.70 16.23 -12.30
C ARG A 74 -2.70 16.51 -13.40
N TRP A 75 -3.84 17.03 -13.00
CA TRP A 75 -4.76 17.63 -13.95
C TRP A 75 -4.06 18.80 -14.64
N PRO A 76 -4.28 19.02 -15.95
CA PRO A 76 -3.88 20.26 -16.59
C PRO A 76 -4.45 21.46 -15.83
N ASP A 77 -3.70 22.56 -15.77
CA ASP A 77 -4.10 23.76 -15.02
C ASP A 77 -5.48 24.28 -15.43
N SER A 78 -5.86 24.08 -16.71
CA SER A 78 -7.17 24.42 -17.26
C SER A 78 -8.35 23.67 -16.66
N ILE A 79 -8.14 22.49 -16.06
CA ILE A 79 -9.19 21.64 -15.47
C ILE A 79 -9.09 21.63 -13.94
N SER A 80 -7.88 21.83 -13.41
CA SER A 80 -7.64 21.78 -11.97
C SER A 80 -8.54 22.76 -11.21
N GLY A 81 -9.08 22.33 -10.07
CA GLY A 81 -9.91 23.18 -9.21
C GLY A 81 -11.39 22.80 -9.13
N GLN A 82 -12.24 23.80 -8.92
CA GLN A 82 -13.64 23.64 -8.56
C GLN A 82 -14.58 23.96 -9.72
N TRP A 83 -15.58 23.11 -9.90
CA TRP A 83 -16.53 23.19 -11.01
C TRP A 83 -17.96 22.99 -10.50
N ASN A 84 -18.89 23.73 -11.07
CA ASN A 84 -20.31 23.50 -10.88
C ASN A 84 -20.82 22.65 -12.03
N SER A 85 -21.41 21.51 -11.70
CA SER A 85 -21.95 20.58 -12.67
C SER A 85 -23.46 20.74 -12.80
N ARG A 86 -23.95 20.57 -14.02
CA ARG A 86 -25.37 20.39 -14.34
C ARG A 86 -25.51 19.08 -15.10
N LEU A 87 -26.19 18.12 -14.50
CA LEU A 87 -26.51 16.83 -15.09
C LEU A 87 -27.98 16.84 -15.52
N VAL A 88 -28.26 16.37 -16.74
CA VAL A 88 -29.62 16.23 -17.26
C VAL A 88 -29.82 14.82 -17.80
N CYS A 89 -30.83 14.09 -17.30
CA CYS A 89 -31.15 12.76 -17.79
C CYS A 89 -31.70 12.84 -19.22
N ARG A 90 -31.03 12.18 -20.17
CA ARG A 90 -31.39 12.15 -21.59
C ARG A 90 -32.15 10.87 -21.97
N SER A 91 -31.78 9.75 -21.37
CA SER A 91 -32.48 8.48 -21.51
C SER A 91 -32.31 7.66 -20.24
N SER A 92 -33.33 6.89 -19.88
CA SER A 92 -33.29 5.99 -18.74
C SER A 92 -34.29 4.86 -18.97
N ASN A 93 -33.89 3.63 -18.69
CA ASN A 93 -34.81 2.50 -18.50
C ASN A 93 -34.98 2.16 -17.00
N CYS A 94 -34.40 2.96 -16.13
CA CYS A 94 -34.39 2.79 -14.69
C CYS A 94 -35.62 3.42 -14.04
N SER A 95 -36.28 2.70 -13.11
CA SER A 95 -37.44 3.22 -12.38
C SER A 95 -37.13 4.43 -11.49
N SER A 96 -35.86 4.62 -11.12
CA SER A 96 -35.38 5.68 -10.23
C SER A 96 -34.91 6.94 -10.93
N TYR A 97 -34.91 6.98 -12.27
CA TYR A 97 -34.44 8.13 -13.06
C TYR A 97 -35.43 8.46 -14.16
N VAL A 98 -35.91 9.70 -14.18
CA VAL A 98 -36.89 10.18 -15.17
C VAL A 98 -36.19 11.06 -16.21
N ILE A 99 -36.57 10.90 -17.48
CA ILE A 99 -36.04 11.72 -18.57
C ILE A 99 -36.36 13.20 -18.29
N GLY A 100 -35.33 14.05 -18.37
CA GLY A 100 -35.44 15.48 -18.05
C GLY A 100 -35.03 15.83 -16.61
N ASP A 101 -34.81 14.84 -15.73
CA ASP A 101 -34.29 15.08 -14.38
C ASP A 101 -33.01 15.90 -14.41
N GLN A 102 -32.96 16.97 -13.61
CA GLN A 102 -31.81 17.85 -13.50
C GLN A 102 -31.18 17.74 -12.12
N ARG A 103 -29.85 17.67 -12.07
CA ARG A 103 -29.08 17.61 -10.83
C ARG A 103 -27.91 18.55 -10.91
N ASN A 104 -27.67 19.27 -9.82
CA ASN A 104 -26.52 20.14 -9.68
C ASN A 104 -25.60 19.57 -8.61
N GLU A 105 -24.31 19.46 -8.93
CA GLU A 105 -23.29 18.98 -7.99
C GLU A 105 -22.05 19.88 -8.07
N HIS A 106 -21.32 19.94 -6.97
CA HIS A 106 -20.05 20.64 -6.89
C HIS A 106 -18.89 19.66 -7.02
N TRP A 107 -18.07 19.84 -8.05
CA TRP A 107 -16.98 18.95 -8.41
C TRP A 107 -15.64 19.58 -8.08
N VAL A 108 -14.75 18.79 -7.49
CA VAL A 108 -13.37 19.21 -7.19
C VAL A 108 -12.41 18.24 -7.84
N PHE A 109 -11.62 18.73 -8.78
CA PHE A 109 -10.57 17.98 -9.45
C PHE A 109 -9.28 18.12 -8.64
N PHE A 110 -8.74 16.99 -8.20
CA PHE A 110 -7.50 16.95 -7.43
C PHE A 110 -6.65 15.75 -7.85
N ALA A 111 -5.38 15.80 -7.50
CA ALA A 111 -4.41 14.76 -7.80
C ALA A 111 -3.62 14.43 -6.54
N ASP A 112 -3.26 13.17 -6.37
CA ASP A 112 -2.38 12.72 -5.31
C ASP A 112 -1.30 11.77 -5.84
N SER A 113 -0.50 11.20 -4.94
CA SER A 113 0.58 10.27 -5.30
C SER A 113 0.13 8.97 -6.00
N THR A 114 -1.17 8.66 -5.94
CA THR A 114 -1.78 7.42 -6.46
C THR A 114 -2.59 7.65 -7.75
N GLY A 115 -2.81 8.90 -8.15
CA GLY A 115 -3.40 9.26 -9.44
C GLY A 115 -4.29 10.50 -9.42
N LEU A 116 -5.18 10.54 -10.41
CA LEU A 116 -6.13 11.62 -10.64
C LEU A 116 -7.50 11.29 -10.04
N PHE A 117 -8.10 12.24 -9.33
CA PHE A 117 -9.38 12.05 -8.66
C PHE A 117 -10.31 13.23 -8.83
N VAL A 118 -11.60 12.94 -8.71
CA VAL A 118 -12.68 13.95 -8.70
C VAL A 118 -13.63 13.64 -7.56
N ARG A 119 -13.92 14.66 -6.74
CA ARG A 119 -14.95 14.58 -5.70
C ARG A 119 -16.17 15.35 -6.18
N ALA A 120 -17.30 14.68 -6.35
CA ALA A 120 -18.59 15.30 -6.62
C ALA A 120 -19.43 15.34 -5.34
N THR A 121 -19.95 16.52 -5.00
CA THR A 121 -20.78 16.74 -3.81
C THR A 121 -22.15 17.23 -4.26
N SER A 122 -23.19 16.46 -3.94
CA SER A 122 -24.58 16.86 -4.20
C SER A 122 -25.09 17.83 -3.13
N HIS A 123 -26.19 18.53 -3.42
CA HIS A 123 -26.83 19.47 -2.48
C HIS A 123 -27.18 18.82 -1.14
N ASN A 124 -27.56 17.55 -1.14
CA ASN A 124 -27.84 16.78 0.08
C ASN A 124 -26.58 16.30 0.84
N LYS A 125 -25.40 16.81 0.48
CA LYS A 125 -24.08 16.46 1.03
C LYS A 125 -23.65 15.02 0.75
N ASN A 126 -24.28 14.32 -0.18
CA ASN A 126 -23.77 13.04 -0.67
C ASN A 126 -22.48 13.27 -1.45
N ILE A 127 -21.41 12.59 -1.05
CA ILE A 127 -20.09 12.68 -1.68
C ILE A 127 -19.86 11.43 -2.53
N GLN A 128 -19.52 11.63 -3.80
CA GLN A 128 -19.07 10.59 -4.70
C GLN A 128 -17.61 10.84 -5.08
N LEU A 129 -16.81 9.79 -5.05
CA LEU A 129 -15.40 9.84 -5.40
C LEU A 129 -15.16 9.05 -6.69
N PHE A 130 -14.48 9.69 -7.63
CA PHE A 130 -14.14 9.12 -8.92
C PHE A 130 -12.64 9.07 -9.10
N LYS A 131 -12.16 7.99 -9.73
CA LYS A 131 -10.81 7.90 -10.27
C LYS A 131 -10.84 8.31 -11.72
N GLY A 132 -9.97 9.24 -12.10
CA GLY A 132 -9.88 9.76 -13.46
C GLY A 132 -8.71 9.19 -14.24
N THR A 133 -8.87 9.10 -15.55
CA THR A 133 -7.80 8.90 -16.52
C THR A 133 -7.94 9.93 -17.64
N LEU A 134 -6.80 10.45 -18.11
CA LEU A 134 -6.74 11.41 -19.20
C LEU A 134 -6.24 10.71 -20.45
N GLN A 135 -7.01 10.78 -21.54
CA GLN A 135 -6.66 10.24 -22.85
C GLN A 135 -6.76 11.36 -23.88
N GLY A 136 -5.65 12.09 -24.10
CA GLY A 136 -5.63 13.28 -24.95
C GLY A 136 -6.57 14.36 -24.41
N ASN A 137 -7.63 14.67 -25.15
CA ASN A 137 -8.63 15.69 -24.78
C ASN A 137 -9.86 15.13 -24.05
N GLN A 138 -9.85 13.82 -23.75
CA GLN A 138 -10.95 13.12 -23.09
C GLN A 138 -10.59 12.77 -21.65
N ILE A 139 -11.54 13.00 -20.73
CA ILE A 139 -11.42 12.60 -19.33
C ILE A 139 -12.41 11.47 -19.09
N ILE A 140 -11.91 10.33 -18.64
CA ILE A 140 -12.74 9.18 -18.27
C ILE A 140 -12.71 9.08 -16.75
N LEU A 141 -13.86 9.22 -16.10
CA LEU A 141 -14.02 9.06 -14.66
C LEU A 141 -14.75 7.76 -14.36
N SER A 142 -14.24 6.99 -13.42
CA SER A 142 -14.85 5.76 -12.92
C SER A 142 -15.12 5.89 -11.43
N LYS A 143 -16.34 5.59 -11.00
CA LYS A 143 -16.71 5.67 -9.58
C LYS A 143 -15.93 4.66 -8.74
N LEU A 144 -15.36 5.12 -7.64
CA LEU A 144 -14.76 4.25 -6.64
C LEU A 144 -15.88 3.66 -5.77
N LEU A 145 -15.97 2.32 -5.77
CA LEU A 145 -16.91 1.59 -4.93
C LEU A 145 -16.24 1.28 -3.60
N ASN A 146 -16.92 1.59 -2.49
CA ASN A 146 -16.54 1.08 -1.19
C ASN A 146 -17.01 -0.37 -1.06
N ARG A 147 -16.25 -1.20 -0.33
CA ARG A 147 -16.48 -2.65 -0.24
C ARG A 147 -17.84 -3.03 0.38
N ASP A 148 -18.52 -2.10 1.06
CA ASP A 148 -19.75 -2.36 1.82
C ASP A 148 -21.06 -2.13 1.04
N THR A 149 -21.01 -1.59 -0.19
CA THR A 149 -22.23 -1.33 -0.97
C THR A 149 -22.37 -2.33 -2.11
N GLU A 150 -23.13 -3.40 -1.89
CA GLU A 150 -23.45 -4.44 -2.87
C GLU A 150 -24.24 -3.94 -4.10
N GLN A 151 -24.73 -2.69 -4.07
CA GLN A 151 -25.21 -1.96 -5.25
C GLN A 151 -24.02 -1.43 -6.06
N MET A 152 -23.37 -2.32 -6.79
CA MET A 152 -22.34 -1.97 -7.76
C MET A 152 -22.99 -1.34 -9.00
N ALA A 153 -23.44 -0.09 -8.88
CA ALA A 153 -23.72 0.75 -10.04
C ALA A 153 -22.37 1.17 -10.63
N LYS A 154 -21.99 0.59 -11.77
CA LYS A 154 -20.88 1.07 -12.57
C LYS A 154 -21.28 2.43 -13.11
N MET A 155 -20.48 3.44 -12.77
CA MET A 155 -20.70 4.79 -13.24
C MET A 155 -19.44 5.26 -13.95
N GLN A 156 -19.60 5.57 -15.22
CA GLN A 156 -18.55 6.08 -16.08
C GLN A 156 -18.96 7.45 -16.62
N ILE A 157 -18.02 8.39 -16.60
CA ILE A 157 -18.22 9.74 -17.11
C ILE A 157 -17.15 10.00 -18.16
N ASN A 158 -17.57 10.36 -19.36
CA ASN A 158 -16.69 10.74 -20.44
C ASN A 158 -16.88 12.24 -20.68
N LEU A 159 -15.85 13.02 -20.42
CA LEU A 159 -15.85 14.46 -20.63
C LEU A 159 -14.93 14.81 -21.80
N GLU A 160 -15.33 15.79 -22.59
CA GLU A 160 -14.56 16.37 -23.67
C GLU A 160 -14.35 17.86 -23.39
N MET A 161 -13.11 18.31 -23.49
CA MET A 161 -12.77 19.71 -23.28
C MET A 161 -13.15 20.53 -24.52
N LEU A 162 -14.20 21.35 -24.39
CA LEU A 162 -14.62 22.32 -25.39
C LEU A 162 -14.08 23.70 -25.00
N GLY A 163 -12.76 23.88 -25.10
CA GLY A 163 -12.07 25.12 -24.71
C GLY A 163 -11.89 25.28 -23.19
N SER A 164 -11.63 26.50 -22.73
CA SER A 164 -11.25 26.79 -21.34
C SER A 164 -12.40 27.14 -20.38
N LYS A 165 -13.63 27.31 -20.89
CA LYS A 165 -14.75 27.85 -20.10
C LYS A 165 -15.88 26.88 -19.81
N ILE A 166 -16.01 25.79 -20.58
CA ILE A 166 -17.08 24.82 -20.41
C ILE A 166 -16.54 23.44 -20.76
N ILE A 167 -16.79 22.45 -19.90
CA ILE A 167 -16.52 21.04 -20.21
C ILE A 167 -17.87 20.35 -20.37
N LYS A 168 -18.05 19.58 -21.44
CA LYS A 168 -19.28 18.80 -21.65
C LYS A 168 -18.95 17.34 -21.74
N GLY A 169 -19.93 16.49 -21.47
CA GLY A 169 -19.74 15.07 -21.55
C GLY A 169 -21.01 14.28 -21.32
N THR A 170 -20.83 12.99 -21.16
CA THR A 170 -21.89 12.04 -20.86
C THR A 170 -21.52 11.22 -19.64
N GLN A 171 -22.52 10.99 -18.79
CA GLN A 171 -22.43 10.08 -17.66
C GLN A 171 -23.38 8.92 -17.89
N ILE A 172 -22.85 7.71 -17.79
CA ILE A 172 -23.59 6.47 -17.94
C ILE A 172 -23.60 5.78 -16.57
N ILE A 173 -24.79 5.44 -16.09
CA ILE A 173 -25.00 4.69 -14.87
C ILE A 173 -25.57 3.32 -15.26
N GLN A 174 -24.84 2.26 -14.97
CA GLN A 174 -25.26 0.87 -15.20
C GLN A 174 -25.32 0.11 -13.89
N THR A 175 -26.48 -0.48 -13.58
CA THR A 175 -26.65 -1.33 -12.38
C THR A 175 -26.81 -2.79 -12.81
N LYS A 176 -26.52 -3.74 -11.91
CA LYS A 176 -26.63 -5.19 -12.13
C LYS A 176 -28.01 -5.69 -12.63
N ALA A 177 -29.07 -4.89 -12.53
CA ALA A 177 -30.44 -5.24 -12.92
C ALA A 177 -30.80 -4.74 -14.34
N ASP A 178 -29.85 -4.76 -15.28
CA ASP A 178 -30.02 -4.27 -16.68
C ASP A 178 -30.59 -2.85 -16.80
N CYS A 179 -30.26 -2.03 -15.81
CA CYS A 179 -30.72 -0.67 -15.64
C CYS A 179 -29.60 0.27 -16.13
N GLU A 180 -29.85 1.00 -17.22
CA GLU A 180 -28.98 2.01 -17.79
C GLU A 180 -29.67 3.39 -17.81
N ALA A 181 -28.97 4.39 -17.29
CA ALA A 181 -29.38 5.79 -17.39
C ALA A 181 -28.23 6.65 -17.91
N ASN A 182 -28.54 7.46 -18.92
CA ASN A 182 -27.60 8.34 -19.60
C ASN A 182 -27.92 9.80 -19.29
N PHE A 183 -26.90 10.52 -18.84
CA PHE A 183 -26.96 11.92 -18.46
C PHE A 183 -26.03 12.73 -19.34
N SER A 184 -26.49 13.90 -19.79
CA SER A 184 -25.58 14.92 -20.31
C SER A 184 -25.00 15.69 -19.12
N VAL A 185 -23.69 15.82 -19.09
CA VAL A 185 -22.95 16.55 -18.05
C VAL A 185 -22.40 17.83 -18.66
N GLU A 186 -22.60 18.95 -17.97
CA GLU A 186 -22.00 20.23 -18.28
C GLU A 186 -21.32 20.77 -17.01
N LEU A 187 -20.04 21.11 -17.11
CA LEU A 187 -19.25 21.69 -16.04
C LEU A 187 -18.90 23.13 -16.39
N ILE A 188 -19.18 24.02 -15.44
CA ILE A 188 -18.88 25.44 -15.51
C ILE A 188 -17.87 25.74 -14.40
N PRO A 189 -16.75 26.41 -14.69
CA PRO A 189 -15.74 26.71 -13.68
C PRO A 189 -16.38 27.59 -12.61
N ASN A 190 -16.09 27.28 -11.35
CA ASN A 190 -16.50 28.13 -10.24
C ASN A 190 -15.49 29.28 -10.16
N GLU A 191 -15.74 30.35 -10.94
CA GLU A 191 -14.91 31.56 -10.89
C GLU A 191 -14.86 32.07 -9.44
N LYS A 192 -13.64 32.20 -8.90
CA LYS A 192 -13.38 32.90 -7.64
C LYS A 192 -13.04 34.35 -7.93
#